data_AF-A0A950TCT3-F1
#
_entry.id   AF-A0A950TCT3-F1
#
_cell.length_a   1.000
_cell.length_b   1.000
_cell.length_c   1.000
_cell.angle_alpha   90.00
_cell.angle_beta   90.00
_cell.angle_gamma   90.00
#
_symmetry.space_group_name_H-M   'P 1'
#
loop_
_entity.id
_entity.type
_entity.pdbx_description
1 polymer ?
#
loop_
_entity_poly.entity_id
_entity_poly.type
_entity_poly.pdbx_seq_one_letter_code
_entity_poly.pdbx_strand_id
1 'polypeptide(L)'
;MLWRSLLSAIVLLALAGVSQAQSPKVWRHGVIEPKSDAGFVMTASRRNFGDKFGLKLETLSLKNGQIALKALLAGEIDSAETGAGEAIIAASAGADVKIIGCNWP
;
A
#
# COMPACT_ATOMS: atom_id res chain seq x y z
N MET A 1 17.00 50.06 -12.02
CA MET A 1 17.58 48.91 -11.30
C MET A 1 16.56 48.16 -10.44
N LEU A 2 15.66 48.84 -9.71
CA LEU A 2 14.64 48.19 -8.85
C LEU A 2 13.70 47.18 -9.57
N TRP A 3 13.31 47.44 -10.82
CA TRP A 3 12.43 46.55 -11.59
C TRP A 3 13.03 45.15 -11.81
N ARG A 4 14.35 45.06 -12.01
CA ARG A 4 15.05 43.77 -12.23
C ARG A 4 15.09 42.96 -10.93
N SER A 5 15.27 43.63 -9.80
CA SER A 5 15.23 43.03 -8.47
C SER A 5 13.84 42.52 -8.09
N LEU A 6 12.78 43.25 -8.47
CA LEU A 6 11.39 42.80 -8.26
C LEU A 6 11.05 41.55 -9.09
N LEU A 7 11.46 41.50 -10.36
CA LEU A 7 11.24 40.32 -11.21
C LEU A 7 11.98 39.08 -10.68
N SER A 8 13.22 39.23 -10.20
CA SER A 8 13.97 38.12 -9.61
C SER A 8 13.32 37.59 -8.32
N ALA A 9 12.75 38.47 -7.49
CA ALA A 9 12.04 38.07 -6.27
C ALA A 9 10.75 37.28 -6.58
N ILE A 10 10.01 37.69 -7.62
CA ILE A 10 8.79 36.98 -8.06
C ILE A 10 9.11 35.57 -8.58
N VAL A 11 10.19 35.42 -9.33
CA VAL A 11 10.63 34.10 -9.85
C VAL A 11 11.08 33.17 -8.71
N LEU A 12 11.77 33.70 -7.69
CA LEU A 12 12.19 32.91 -6.53
C LEU A 12 11.00 32.47 -5.66
N LEU A 13 9.96 33.30 -5.52
CA LEU A 13 8.72 32.95 -4.84
C LEU A 13 7.88 31.93 -5.62
N ALA A 14 7.92 31.97 -6.96
CA ALA A 14 7.23 30.99 -7.81
C ALA A 14 7.88 29.60 -7.80
N LEU A 15 9.19 29.51 -7.52
CA LEU A 15 9.91 28.24 -7.35
C LEU A 15 9.82 27.68 -5.92
N ALA A 16 9.39 28.50 -4.95
CA ALA A 16 9.29 28.11 -3.53
C ALA A 16 7.95 27.44 -3.16
N GLY A 17 6.93 27.54 -4.02
CA GLY A 17 5.74 26.68 -3.96
C GLY A 17 5.94 25.54 -4.96
N VAL A 18 5.81 24.27 -4.65
CA VAL A 18 4.86 23.63 -3.74
C VAL A 18 5.54 22.34 -3.29
N SER A 19 6.01 22.25 -2.05
CA SER A 19 6.20 20.92 -1.45
C SER A 19 4.81 20.39 -1.14
N GLN A 20 4.11 19.91 -2.17
CA GLN A 20 2.86 19.21 -1.97
C GLN A 20 3.17 18.04 -1.05
N ALA A 21 2.60 18.04 0.15
CA ALA A 21 2.56 16.84 0.96
C ALA A 21 1.95 15.76 0.06
N GLN A 22 2.77 14.80 -0.38
CA GLN A 22 2.27 13.72 -1.23
C GLN A 22 1.13 13.06 -0.46
N SER A 23 -0.05 13.05 -1.08
CA SER A 23 -1.15 12.29 -0.51
C SER A 23 -0.68 10.84 -0.31
N PRO A 24 -0.90 10.26 0.87
CA PRO A 24 -0.37 8.95 1.15
C PRO A 24 -0.87 7.95 0.11
N LYS A 25 0.03 7.12 -0.42
CA LYS A 25 -0.37 6.07 -1.35
C LYS A 25 -1.28 5.11 -0.59
N VAL A 26 -2.48 4.88 -1.10
CA VAL A 26 -3.38 3.87 -0.54
C VAL A 26 -2.79 2.49 -0.82
N TRP A 27 -2.66 1.68 0.22
CA TRP A 27 -2.20 0.30 0.13
C TRP A 27 -3.27 -0.62 0.72
N ARG A 28 -3.88 -1.43 -0.16
CA ARG A 28 -4.97 -2.34 0.17
C ARG A 28 -4.40 -3.72 0.47
N HIS A 29 -4.61 -4.20 1.69
CA HIS A 29 -4.14 -5.50 2.16
C HIS A 29 -5.30 -6.44 2.48
N GLY A 30 -5.36 -7.59 1.82
CA GLY A 30 -6.36 -8.63 2.07
C GLY A 30 -6.01 -9.52 3.25
N VAL A 31 -6.91 -9.67 4.21
CA VAL A 31 -6.80 -10.56 5.37
C VAL A 31 -7.88 -11.63 5.24
N ILE A 32 -7.48 -12.91 5.19
CA ILE A 32 -8.44 -14.01 5.04
C ILE A 32 -9.10 -14.29 6.39
N GLU A 33 -10.44 -14.32 6.40
CA GLU A 33 -11.28 -14.62 7.58
C GLU A 33 -10.65 -14.17 8.90
N PRO A 34 -10.62 -12.85 9.18
CA PRO A 34 -9.86 -12.33 10.30
C PRO A 34 -10.20 -13.04 11.62
N LYS A 35 -9.25 -13.84 12.10
CA LYS A 35 -9.32 -14.66 13.31
C LYS A 35 -8.02 -14.49 14.09
N SER A 36 -8.02 -14.85 15.37
CA SER A 36 -6.83 -14.98 16.23
C SER A 36 -5.75 -13.90 16.01
N ASP A 37 -4.72 -14.21 15.24
CA ASP A 37 -3.52 -13.43 14.91
C ASP A 37 -3.75 -12.28 13.91
N ALA A 38 -4.86 -12.26 13.19
CA ALA A 38 -5.24 -11.15 12.31
C ALA A 38 -5.28 -9.80 13.04
N GLY A 39 -5.43 -9.79 14.36
CA GLY A 39 -5.35 -8.60 15.19
C GLY A 39 -4.05 -7.81 14.99
N PHE A 40 -2.91 -8.48 14.78
CA PHE A 40 -1.62 -7.82 14.55
C PHE A 40 -1.62 -7.04 13.24
N VAL A 41 -2.09 -7.66 12.15
CA VAL A 41 -2.14 -7.05 10.82
C VAL A 41 -3.19 -5.94 10.75
N MET A 42 -4.37 -6.16 11.32
CA MET A 42 -5.45 -5.17 11.36
C MET A 42 -5.11 -3.96 12.23
N THR A 43 -4.22 -4.10 13.23
CA THR A 43 -3.79 -2.96 14.05
C THR A 43 -2.98 -1.96 13.23
N ALA A 44 -2.21 -2.42 12.23
CA ALA A 44 -1.40 -1.53 11.40
C ALA A 44 -2.25 -0.51 10.64
N SER A 45 -3.39 -0.93 10.07
CA SER A 45 -4.33 -0.01 9.41
C SER A 45 -5.12 0.82 10.42
N ARG A 46 -5.64 0.21 11.50
CA ARG A 46 -6.45 0.92 12.51
C ARG A 46 -5.70 1.99 13.29
N ARG A 47 -4.38 1.85 13.42
CA ARG A 47 -3.52 2.78 14.16
C ARG A 47 -2.65 3.66 13.25
N ASN A 48 -2.94 3.67 11.95
CA ASN A 48 -2.24 4.49 10.94
C ASN A 48 -0.71 4.30 10.96
N PHE A 49 -0.23 3.07 11.15
CA PHE A 49 1.22 2.82 11.16
C PHE A 49 1.86 3.06 9.80
N GLY A 50 1.07 3.00 8.71
CA GLY A 50 1.50 3.33 7.36
C GLY A 50 1.91 4.77 7.16
N ASP A 51 1.42 5.72 7.98
CA ASP A 51 1.69 7.15 7.81
C ASP A 51 3.20 7.44 7.89
N LYS A 52 3.93 6.68 8.72
CA LYS A 52 5.40 6.77 8.84
C LYS A 52 6.13 6.42 7.55
N PHE A 53 5.46 5.72 6.64
CA PHE A 53 5.96 5.27 5.35
C PHE A 53 5.27 5.98 4.17
N GLY A 54 4.46 7.01 4.43
CA GLY A 54 3.69 7.69 3.38
C GLY A 54 2.59 6.82 2.78
N LEU A 55 2.08 5.84 3.53
CA LEU A 55 1.04 4.90 3.10
C LEU A 55 -0.24 5.08 3.92
N LYS A 56 -1.39 5.07 3.23
CA LYS A 56 -2.69 4.88 3.87
C LYS A 56 -3.03 3.39 3.77
N LEU A 57 -2.90 2.67 4.87
CA LEU A 57 -3.21 1.24 4.89
C LEU A 57 -4.71 1.01 4.99
N GLU A 58 -5.25 0.19 4.10
CA GLU A 58 -6.63 -0.26 4.15
C GLU A 58 -6.63 -1.79 4.20
N THR A 59 -7.25 -2.37 5.24
CA THR A 59 -7.36 -3.82 5.36
C THR A 59 -8.74 -4.30 4.97
N LEU A 60 -8.79 -5.33 4.13
CA LEU A 60 -10.01 -5.91 3.58
C LEU A 60 -10.17 -7.34 4.08
N SER A 61 -11.28 -7.62 4.74
CA SER A 61 -11.63 -8.98 5.16
C SER A 61 -12.10 -9.78 3.94
N LEU A 62 -11.37 -10.82 3.60
CA LEU A 62 -11.67 -11.70 2.47
C LEU A 62 -12.09 -13.08 2.97
N LYS A 63 -12.98 -13.74 2.23
CA LYS A 63 -13.57 -15.01 2.68
C LYS A 63 -12.61 -16.20 2.59
N ASN A 64 -11.67 -16.21 1.64
CA ASN A 64 -10.69 -17.29 1.48
C ASN A 64 -9.52 -16.85 0.59
N GLY A 65 -8.48 -17.70 0.53
CA GLY A 65 -7.28 -17.48 -0.27
C GLY A 65 -7.54 -17.42 -1.78
N GLN A 66 -8.50 -18.17 -2.31
CA GLN A 66 -8.83 -18.10 -3.74
C GLN A 66 -9.40 -16.73 -4.14
N ILE A 67 -10.24 -16.13 -3.30
CA ILE A 67 -10.76 -14.77 -3.52
C ILE A 67 -9.63 -13.76 -3.38
N ALA A 68 -8.76 -13.91 -2.37
CA ALA A 68 -7.61 -13.03 -2.16
C ALA A 68 -6.64 -13.03 -3.35
N LEU A 69 -6.27 -14.21 -3.84
CA LEU A 69 -5.40 -14.36 -5.00
C LEU A 69 -6.01 -13.74 -6.26
N LYS A 70 -7.32 -13.94 -6.50
CA LYS A 70 -8.02 -13.31 -7.64
C LYS A 70 -8.03 -11.79 -7.54
N ALA A 71 -8.33 -11.25 -6.36
CA ALA A 71 -8.31 -9.81 -6.12
C ALA A 71 -6.90 -9.22 -6.32
N LEU A 72 -5.86 -9.93 -5.88
CA LEU A 72 -4.47 -9.53 -6.08
C LEU A 72 -4.11 -9.50 -7.57
N LEU A 73 -4.41 -10.58 -8.30
CA LEU A 73 -4.15 -10.68 -9.74
C LEU A 73 -4.94 -9.67 -10.57
N ALA A 74 -6.13 -9.27 -10.12
CA ALA A 74 -6.95 -8.24 -10.74
C ALA A 74 -6.47 -6.81 -10.41
N GLY A 75 -5.51 -6.64 -9.50
CA GLY A 75 -5.05 -5.32 -9.03
C GLY A 75 -6.03 -4.60 -8.09
N GLU A 76 -7.03 -5.30 -7.57
CA GLU A 76 -7.99 -4.75 -6.60
C GLU A 76 -7.36 -4.56 -5.22
N ILE A 77 -6.34 -5.35 -4.89
CA ILE A 77 -5.54 -5.25 -3.66
C ILE A 77 -4.05 -5.29 -3.99
N ASP A 78 -3.21 -4.68 -3.15
CA ASP A 78 -1.76 -4.58 -3.35
C ASP A 78 -1.01 -5.75 -2.72
N SER A 79 -1.60 -6.41 -1.72
CA SER A 79 -1.05 -7.59 -1.06
C SER A 79 -2.16 -8.37 -0.34
N ALA A 80 -1.91 -9.62 0.00
CA ALA A 80 -2.80 -10.41 0.82
C ALA A 80 -2.04 -11.44 1.65
N GLU A 81 -2.64 -11.85 2.75
CA GLU A 81 -2.34 -13.12 3.39
C GLU A 81 -2.92 -14.23 2.52
N THR A 82 -2.11 -15.21 2.13
CA THR A 82 -2.55 -16.40 1.37
C THR A 82 -1.80 -17.63 1.85
N GLY A 83 -2.29 -18.82 1.52
CA GLY A 83 -1.50 -20.03 1.70
C GLY A 83 -0.26 -19.98 0.79
N ALA A 84 0.92 -20.36 1.32
CA ALA A 84 2.14 -20.42 0.50
C ALA A 84 1.97 -21.34 -0.72
N GLY A 85 1.30 -22.49 -0.53
CA GLY A 85 1.00 -23.43 -1.62
C GLY A 85 0.13 -22.82 -2.72
N GLU A 86 -0.85 -21.98 -2.37
CA GLU A 86 -1.72 -21.31 -3.35
C GLU A 86 -0.90 -20.35 -4.23
N ALA A 87 -0.01 -19.56 -3.63
CA ALA A 87 0.86 -18.64 -4.35
C ALA A 87 1.89 -19.38 -5.23
N ILE A 88 2.47 -20.48 -4.74
CA ILE A 88 3.40 -21.32 -5.52
C ILE A 88 2.71 -21.91 -6.74
N ILE A 89 1.51 -22.50 -6.57
CA ILE A 89 0.75 -23.08 -7.67
C ILE A 89 0.41 -22.00 -8.70
N ALA A 90 -0.06 -20.83 -8.26
CA ALA A 90 -0.38 -19.72 -9.14
C ALA A 90 0.85 -19.23 -9.93
N ALA A 91 1.98 -19.00 -9.24
CA ALA A 91 3.23 -18.59 -9.87
C ALA A 91 3.73 -19.65 -10.87
N SER A 92 3.62 -20.94 -10.53
CA SER A 92 4.01 -22.04 -11.43
C SER A 92 3.16 -22.11 -12.70
N ALA A 93 1.92 -21.61 -12.64
CA ALA A 93 1.02 -21.47 -13.78
C ALA A 93 1.24 -20.16 -14.57
N GLY A 94 2.28 -19.38 -14.25
CA GLY A 94 2.63 -18.14 -14.94
C GLY A 94 1.93 -16.89 -14.41
N ALA A 95 1.24 -16.96 -13.26
CA ALA A 95 0.64 -15.79 -12.65
C ALA A 95 1.73 -14.87 -12.04
N ASP A 96 1.59 -13.55 -12.20
CA ASP A 96 2.54 -12.57 -11.65
C ASP A 96 2.28 -12.31 -10.16
N VAL A 97 2.69 -13.26 -9.33
CA VAL A 97 2.58 -13.20 -7.86
C VAL A 97 3.88 -13.61 -7.21
N LYS A 98 4.16 -13.03 -6.04
CA LYS A 98 5.37 -13.29 -5.27
C LYS A 98 5.04 -13.43 -3.79
N ILE A 99 5.68 -14.39 -3.14
CA ILE A 99 5.68 -14.51 -1.68
C ILE A 99 6.74 -13.54 -1.14
N ILE A 100 6.32 -12.58 -0.31
CA ILE A 100 7.21 -11.55 0.25
C ILE A 100 7.59 -11.79 1.72
N GLY A 101 6.98 -12.78 2.38
CA GLY A 101 7.25 -13.11 3.78
C GLY A 101 6.26 -14.10 4.37
N CYS A 102 6.42 -14.36 5.67
CA CYS A 102 5.51 -15.13 6.51
C CYS A 102 5.20 -14.30 7.75
N ASN A 103 3.91 -14.08 8.04
CA ASN A 103 3.43 -13.34 9.21
C ASN A 103 3.00 -14.27 10.36
N TRP A 104 3.02 -15.58 10.17
CA TRP A 104 2.85 -16.54 11.25
C TRP A 104 4.08 -16.54 12.17
N PRO A 105 3.88 -16.42 13.50
CA PRO A 105 4.96 -16.48 14.48
C PRO A 105 5.57 -17.88 14.63
#